data_AF-A0A2W1N0L5-F1
#
_entry.id   AF-A0A2W1N0L5-F1
#
_cell.length_a   1.000
_cell.length_b   1.000
_cell.length_c   1.000
_cell.angle_alpha   90.00
_cell.angle_beta   90.00
_cell.angle_gamma   90.00
#
_symmetry.space_group_name_H-M   'P 1'
#
loop_
_entity.id
_entity.type
_entity.pdbx_description
1 polymer ?
#
loop_
_entity_poly.entity_id
_entity_poly.type
_entity_poly.pdbx_seq_one_letter_code
_entity_poly.pdbx_strand_id
1 'polypeptide(L)'
;MKLTKKIVLFSLLAIATPVLMNSCDNNSQHEKHLKSDHDHSEMNEAFVKDKKEFKAEVKGRIAELKTEMAALDAEIEAKSAEMNEDLKENYADLREEMEEEREDLQASMNEIDEQAEDNWEAFKKNTENTWENTKMEYQKLKLNLKESFDSNK
;
A
#
# COMPACT_ATOMS: atom_id res chain seq x y z
N MET A 1 -24.01 1.85 39.20
CA MET A 1 -24.52 2.89 40.13
C MET A 1 -24.13 4.26 39.60
N LYS A 2 -25.11 5.15 39.35
CA LYS A 2 -24.99 6.61 39.12
C LYS A 2 -23.95 7.13 38.10
N LEU A 3 -24.45 7.58 36.93
CA LEU A 3 -23.80 8.66 36.17
C LEU A 3 -23.73 9.94 37.04
N THR A 4 -22.68 10.75 36.89
CA THR A 4 -22.61 12.12 37.43
C THR A 4 -22.11 13.12 36.39
N LYS A 5 -23.02 13.94 35.87
CA LYS A 5 -22.71 15.21 35.16
C LYS A 5 -22.35 16.31 36.17
N LYS A 6 -21.24 17.03 35.93
CA LYS A 6 -20.97 18.46 36.27
C LYS A 6 -19.87 18.90 35.28
N ILE A 7 -19.97 19.88 34.38
CA ILE A 7 -20.43 21.28 34.43
C ILE A 7 -19.60 22.16 35.40
N VAL A 8 -18.55 22.78 34.86
CA VAL A 8 -17.98 24.12 35.21
C VAL A 8 -17.37 24.66 33.88
N LEU A 9 -18.00 25.60 33.17
CA LEU A 9 -17.97 27.08 33.32
C LEU A 9 -16.67 27.77 32.85
N PHE A 10 -16.81 28.50 31.73
CA PHE A 10 -16.22 29.79 31.38
C PHE A 10 -14.70 30.05 31.58
N SER A 11 -14.03 30.33 30.46
CA SER A 11 -13.20 31.55 30.38
C SER A 11 -13.23 32.15 28.97
N LEU A 12 -13.85 33.32 28.85
CA LEU A 12 -13.76 34.19 27.68
C LEU A 12 -12.47 35.01 27.81
N LEU A 13 -11.55 34.89 26.85
CA LEU A 13 -10.44 35.84 26.72
C LEU A 13 -10.46 36.47 25.33
N ALA A 14 -11.21 37.57 25.22
CA ALA A 14 -11.17 38.43 24.04
C ALA A 14 -9.89 39.26 24.09
N ILE A 15 -8.99 39.04 23.12
CA ILE A 15 -7.84 39.92 22.88
C ILE A 15 -8.09 40.63 21.55
N ALA A 16 -8.39 41.92 21.64
CA ALA A 16 -8.50 42.80 20.49
C ALA A 16 -7.85 44.15 20.82
N THR A 17 -6.74 44.45 20.14
CA THR A 17 -6.33 45.83 19.84
C THR A 17 -5.40 45.83 18.61
N PRO A 18 -5.55 46.80 17.68
CA PRO A 18 -4.69 46.94 16.51
C PRO A 18 -3.51 47.88 16.78
N VAL A 19 -2.47 47.81 15.94
CA VAL A 19 -1.49 48.89 15.75
C VAL A 19 -1.39 49.20 14.25
N LEU A 20 -1.19 50.48 13.95
CA LEU A 20 -1.42 51.10 12.65
C LEU A 20 -0.21 51.03 11.70
N MET A 21 -0.54 51.27 10.44
CA MET A 21 0.31 51.41 9.26
C MET A 21 1.60 52.22 9.46
N ASN A 22 2.63 51.86 8.69
CA ASN A 22 3.55 52.84 8.10
C ASN A 22 3.70 52.54 6.60
N SER A 23 3.87 53.58 5.78
CA SER A 23 3.67 53.56 4.32
C SER A 23 4.87 54.16 3.57
N CYS A 24 4.89 53.98 2.24
CA CYS A 24 5.82 54.57 1.26
C CYS A 24 7.25 53.95 1.32
N ASP A 25 8.09 53.86 0.28
CA ASP A 25 8.05 54.17 -1.16
C ASP A 25 9.28 53.48 -1.83
N ASN A 26 9.42 53.15 -3.12
CA ASN A 26 8.56 53.17 -4.32
C ASN A 26 9.22 52.24 -5.40
N ASN A 27 8.75 52.30 -6.66
CA ASN A 27 9.41 51.94 -7.92
C ASN A 27 9.23 50.52 -8.51
N SER A 28 9.03 50.51 -9.83
CA SER A 28 8.63 49.41 -10.72
C SER A 28 9.51 48.16 -10.71
N GLN A 29 8.88 46.97 -10.79
CA GLN A 29 8.66 46.29 -12.08
C GLN A 29 7.35 45.48 -12.06
N HIS A 30 6.47 45.75 -13.03
CA HIS A 30 5.29 44.94 -13.35
C HIS A 30 5.57 44.19 -14.66
N GLU A 31 6.08 42.97 -14.56
CA GLU A 31 6.18 41.91 -15.59
C GLU A 31 7.03 40.77 -14.98
N LYS A 32 6.68 39.47 -14.96
CA LYS A 32 5.54 38.73 -15.54
C LYS A 32 5.03 37.70 -14.51
N HIS A 33 3.84 37.90 -13.98
CA HIS A 33 3.18 36.94 -13.08
C HIS A 33 2.18 36.08 -13.88
N LEU A 34 2.69 35.14 -14.69
CA LEU A 34 1.87 34.24 -15.54
C LEU A 34 2.72 33.04 -16.02
N LYS A 35 3.20 32.23 -15.07
CA LYS A 35 3.94 30.98 -15.35
C LYS A 35 3.92 29.96 -14.19
N SER A 36 2.91 30.01 -13.31
CA SER A 36 2.82 29.13 -12.13
C SER A 36 1.62 28.17 -12.16
N ASP A 37 0.71 28.32 -13.10
CA ASP A 37 -0.52 27.50 -13.18
C ASP A 37 -0.37 26.29 -14.12
N HIS A 38 0.63 26.31 -15.01
CA HIS A 38 0.87 25.25 -15.99
C HIS A 38 1.55 24.04 -15.36
N ASP A 39 2.63 24.28 -14.59
CA ASP A 39 3.45 23.24 -13.96
C ASP A 39 2.64 22.40 -12.95
N HIS A 40 1.68 22.99 -12.24
CA HIS A 40 0.78 22.24 -11.35
C HIS A 40 -0.24 21.37 -12.09
N SER A 41 -0.67 21.76 -13.29
CA SER A 41 -1.56 20.92 -14.11
C SER A 41 -0.85 19.67 -14.60
N GLU A 42 0.37 19.82 -15.12
CA GLU A 42 1.16 18.70 -15.66
C GLU A 42 1.65 17.75 -14.56
N MET A 43 2.07 18.28 -13.41
CA MET A 43 2.47 17.48 -12.23
C MET A 43 1.32 16.61 -11.72
N ASN A 44 0.10 17.17 -11.62
CA ASN A 44 -1.09 16.43 -11.22
C ASN A 44 -1.52 15.37 -12.26
N GLU A 45 -1.39 15.65 -13.56
CA GLU A 45 -1.64 14.65 -14.61
C GLU A 45 -0.64 13.49 -14.57
N ALA A 46 0.64 13.77 -14.35
CA ALA A 46 1.68 12.76 -14.19
C ALA A 46 1.42 11.87 -12.95
N PHE A 47 1.06 12.47 -11.82
CA PHE A 47 0.75 11.75 -10.59
C PHE A 47 -0.50 10.86 -10.72
N VAL A 48 -1.59 11.38 -11.31
CA VAL A 48 -2.80 10.60 -11.60
C VAL A 48 -2.52 9.44 -12.58
N LYS A 49 -1.61 9.64 -13.54
CA LYS A 49 -1.15 8.58 -14.44
C LYS A 49 -0.38 7.49 -13.68
N ASP A 50 0.60 7.87 -12.86
CA ASP A 50 1.43 6.92 -12.09
C ASP A 50 0.57 6.08 -11.13
N LYS A 51 -0.38 6.71 -10.42
CA LYS A 51 -1.40 5.97 -9.63
C LYS A 51 -2.15 4.93 -10.45
N LYS A 52 -2.60 5.28 -11.65
CA LYS A 52 -3.37 4.39 -12.52
C LYS A 52 -2.53 3.23 -13.05
N GLU A 53 -1.28 3.49 -13.40
CA GLU A 53 -0.32 2.47 -13.85
C GLU A 53 0.00 1.51 -12.69
N PHE A 54 0.37 2.04 -11.52
CA PHE A 54 0.61 1.24 -10.32
C PHE A 54 -0.62 0.41 -9.89
N LYS A 55 -1.83 0.96 -9.98
CA LYS A 55 -3.08 0.23 -9.69
C LYS A 55 -3.31 -0.93 -10.65
N ALA A 56 -2.90 -0.79 -11.91
CA ALA A 56 -2.95 -1.89 -12.88
C ALA A 56 -1.90 -2.97 -12.56
N GLU A 57 -0.70 -2.57 -12.13
CA GLU A 57 0.37 -3.49 -11.70
C GLU A 57 -0.01 -4.29 -10.45
N VAL A 58 -0.46 -3.63 -9.38
CA VAL A 58 -0.90 -4.32 -8.13
C VAL A 58 -2.04 -5.29 -8.43
N LYS A 59 -3.01 -4.89 -9.27
CA LYS A 59 -4.07 -5.79 -9.74
C LYS A 59 -3.52 -7.00 -10.52
N GLY A 60 -2.46 -6.81 -11.31
CA GLY A 60 -1.73 -7.87 -11.98
C GLY A 60 -1.08 -8.84 -11.00
N ARG A 61 -0.34 -8.32 -10.02
CA ARG A 61 0.31 -9.10 -8.95
C ARG A 61 -0.69 -9.94 -8.14
N ILE A 62 -1.85 -9.38 -7.77
CA ILE A 62 -2.95 -10.14 -7.11
C ILE A 62 -3.46 -11.30 -7.98
N ALA A 63 -3.57 -11.10 -9.30
CA ALA A 63 -4.02 -12.13 -10.24
C ALA A 63 -2.96 -13.20 -10.51
N GLU A 64 -1.68 -12.83 -10.56
CA GLU A 64 -0.52 -13.73 -10.59
C GLU A 64 -0.54 -14.63 -9.34
N LEU A 65 -0.58 -14.03 -8.14
CA LEU A 65 -0.59 -14.74 -6.85
C LEU A 65 -1.73 -15.77 -6.78
N LYS A 66 -2.96 -15.36 -7.12
CA LYS A 66 -4.12 -16.26 -7.16
C LYS A 66 -3.94 -17.43 -8.13
N THR A 67 -3.23 -17.23 -9.23
CA THR A 67 -2.95 -18.27 -10.23
C THR A 67 -1.85 -19.21 -9.73
N GLU A 68 -0.81 -18.68 -9.09
CA GLU A 68 0.28 -19.48 -8.50
C GLU A 68 -0.21 -20.34 -7.33
N MET A 69 -1.06 -19.80 -6.45
CA MET A 69 -1.73 -20.57 -5.39
C MET A 69 -2.56 -21.71 -5.97
N ALA A 70 -3.44 -21.43 -6.94
CA ALA A 70 -4.29 -22.47 -7.54
C ALA A 70 -3.47 -23.56 -8.27
N ALA A 71 -2.32 -23.21 -8.84
CA ALA A 71 -1.40 -24.17 -9.43
C ALA A 71 -0.68 -25.02 -8.36
N LEU A 72 -0.32 -24.41 -7.23
CA LEU A 72 0.28 -25.11 -6.09
C LEU A 72 -0.72 -26.07 -5.45
N ASP A 73 -1.94 -25.61 -5.14
CA ASP A 73 -3.05 -26.43 -4.63
C ASP A 73 -3.24 -27.68 -5.51
N ALA A 74 -3.28 -27.52 -6.84
CA ALA A 74 -3.41 -28.65 -7.77
C ALA A 74 -2.20 -29.60 -7.82
N GLU A 75 -0.97 -29.10 -7.71
CA GLU A 75 0.23 -29.94 -7.63
C GLU A 75 0.25 -30.75 -6.31
N ILE A 76 -0.14 -30.11 -5.21
CA ILE A 76 -0.25 -30.73 -3.89
C ILE A 76 -1.34 -31.79 -3.85
N GLU A 77 -2.56 -31.50 -4.34
CA GLU A 77 -3.64 -32.48 -4.40
C GLU A 77 -3.21 -33.75 -5.15
N ALA A 78 -2.57 -33.58 -6.31
CA ALA A 78 -2.08 -34.68 -7.16
C ALA A 78 -1.00 -35.55 -6.50
N LYS A 79 -0.27 -35.03 -5.50
CA LYS A 79 0.86 -35.69 -4.84
C LYS A 79 0.66 -35.92 -3.34
N SER A 80 -0.50 -35.54 -2.79
CA SER A 80 -0.82 -35.52 -1.36
C SER A 80 -0.68 -36.87 -0.64
N ALA A 81 -0.77 -37.98 -1.37
CA ALA A 81 -0.53 -39.34 -0.87
C ALA A 81 0.96 -39.67 -0.68
N GLU A 82 1.87 -38.98 -1.37
CA GLU A 82 3.33 -39.14 -1.32
C GLU A 82 4.00 -38.16 -0.32
N MET A 83 3.24 -37.19 0.18
CA MET A 83 3.70 -36.19 1.16
C MET A 83 3.65 -36.72 2.59
N ASN A 84 4.72 -36.49 3.34
CA ASN A 84 4.74 -36.64 4.80
C ASN A 84 3.89 -35.56 5.50
N GLU A 85 3.79 -35.63 6.83
CA GLU A 85 2.94 -34.72 7.62
C GLU A 85 3.55 -33.31 7.69
N ASP A 86 4.84 -33.21 7.99
CA ASP A 86 5.62 -31.96 8.01
C ASP A 86 5.44 -31.13 6.73
N LEU A 87 5.46 -31.75 5.54
CA LEU A 87 5.33 -31.05 4.26
C LEU A 87 3.89 -30.60 3.98
N LYS A 88 2.89 -31.21 4.62
CA LYS A 88 1.49 -30.77 4.57
C LYS A 88 1.25 -29.58 5.48
N GLU A 89 1.88 -29.57 6.66
CA GLU A 89 1.88 -28.44 7.60
C GLU A 89 2.55 -27.22 6.96
N ASN A 90 3.81 -27.35 6.50
CA ASN A 90 4.54 -26.26 5.81
C ASN A 90 3.79 -25.69 4.58
N TYR A 91 3.01 -26.52 3.87
CA TYR A 91 2.17 -26.05 2.76
C TYR A 91 0.89 -25.35 3.24
N ALA A 92 0.25 -25.83 4.31
CA ALA A 92 -0.90 -25.16 4.90
C ALA A 92 -0.52 -23.77 5.44
N ASP A 93 0.63 -23.66 6.12
CA ASP A 93 1.16 -22.42 6.65
C ASP A 93 1.44 -21.40 5.52
N LEU A 94 2.19 -21.78 4.46
CA LEU A 94 2.39 -20.89 3.31
C LEU A 94 1.06 -20.51 2.66
N ARG A 95 0.11 -21.44 2.57
CA ARG A 95 -1.20 -21.16 1.96
C ARG A 95 -1.97 -20.10 2.75
N GLU A 96 -1.86 -20.09 4.08
CA GLU A 96 -2.38 -19.02 4.94
C GLU A 96 -1.61 -17.71 4.69
N GLU A 97 -0.27 -17.70 4.74
CA GLU A 97 0.57 -16.52 4.44
C GLU A 97 0.26 -15.90 3.07
N MET A 98 0.08 -16.73 2.02
CA MET A 98 -0.28 -16.26 0.68
C MET A 98 -1.73 -15.77 0.58
N GLU A 99 -2.64 -16.25 1.43
CA GLU A 99 -4.01 -15.70 1.53
C GLU A 99 -3.99 -14.32 2.24
N GLU A 100 -3.20 -14.15 3.30
CA GLU A 100 -3.00 -12.88 4.01
C GLU A 100 -2.33 -11.82 3.10
N GLU A 101 -1.19 -12.12 2.48
CA GLU A 101 -0.45 -11.17 1.63
C GLU A 101 -1.26 -10.76 0.38
N ARG A 102 -2.11 -11.66 -0.13
CA ARG A 102 -3.09 -11.33 -1.18
C ARG A 102 -4.10 -10.30 -0.68
N GLU A 103 -4.54 -10.41 0.57
CA GLU A 103 -5.49 -9.48 1.18
C GLU A 103 -4.85 -8.13 1.50
N ASP A 104 -3.59 -8.09 1.91
CA ASP A 104 -2.81 -6.85 2.09
C ASP A 104 -2.54 -6.13 0.76
N LEU A 105 -2.22 -6.85 -0.32
CA LEU A 105 -2.15 -6.28 -1.68
C LEU A 105 -3.53 -5.78 -2.16
N GLN A 106 -4.60 -6.48 -1.83
CA GLN A 106 -5.98 -6.09 -2.16
C GLN A 106 -6.45 -4.87 -1.35
N ALA A 107 -6.02 -4.72 -0.10
CA ALA A 107 -6.21 -3.51 0.71
C ALA A 107 -5.41 -2.34 0.11
N SER A 108 -4.12 -2.54 -0.17
CA SER A 108 -3.26 -1.55 -0.83
C SER A 108 -3.87 -1.06 -2.15
N MET A 109 -4.40 -1.96 -2.99
CA MET A 109 -5.06 -1.60 -4.26
C MET A 109 -6.29 -0.68 -4.06
N ASN A 110 -7.01 -0.83 -2.94
CA ASN A 110 -8.16 0.02 -2.62
C ASN A 110 -7.69 1.42 -2.13
N GLU A 111 -6.59 1.49 -1.38
CA GLU A 111 -6.04 2.73 -0.82
C GLU A 111 -5.30 3.63 -1.83
N ILE A 112 -4.88 3.11 -2.99
CA ILE A 112 -4.13 3.88 -4.01
C ILE A 112 -4.77 5.24 -4.33
N ASP A 113 -6.11 5.30 -4.44
CA ASP A 113 -6.81 6.53 -4.82
C ASP A 113 -6.73 7.59 -3.71
N GLU A 114 -6.57 7.18 -2.45
CA GLU A 114 -6.49 8.03 -1.25
C GLU A 114 -5.07 8.55 -0.96
N GLN A 115 -4.02 7.89 -1.48
CA GLN A 115 -2.63 8.28 -1.24
C GLN A 115 -2.30 9.71 -1.74
N ALA A 116 -1.62 10.52 -0.92
CA ALA A 116 -1.12 11.82 -1.34
C ALA A 116 0.29 11.72 -1.97
N GLU A 117 0.66 12.69 -2.80
CA GLU A 117 1.92 12.70 -3.56
C GLU A 117 3.17 12.62 -2.65
N ASP A 118 3.10 13.25 -1.48
CA ASP A 118 4.16 13.26 -0.47
C ASP A 118 4.45 11.88 0.17
N ASN A 119 3.45 10.99 0.19
CA ASN A 119 3.54 9.64 0.76
C ASN A 119 3.64 8.54 -0.31
N TRP A 120 3.50 8.89 -1.58
CA TRP A 120 3.34 7.94 -2.69
C TRP A 120 4.52 6.99 -2.90
N GLU A 121 5.76 7.48 -2.86
CA GLU A 121 6.94 6.63 -3.02
C GLU A 121 7.13 5.65 -1.86
N ALA A 122 6.76 6.06 -0.64
CA ALA A 122 6.77 5.17 0.52
C ALA A 122 5.70 4.07 0.39
N PHE A 123 4.50 4.45 -0.06
CA PHE A 123 3.39 3.52 -0.32
C PHE A 123 3.75 2.49 -1.42
N LYS A 124 4.28 2.94 -2.58
CA LYS A 124 4.74 2.06 -3.66
C LYS A 124 5.79 1.07 -3.15
N LYS A 125 6.80 1.57 -2.43
CA LYS A 125 7.87 0.75 -1.87
C LYS A 125 7.37 -0.29 -0.87
N ASN A 126 6.42 0.05 0.00
CA ASN A 126 5.86 -0.91 0.95
C ASN A 126 5.10 -2.03 0.22
N THR A 127 4.22 -1.67 -0.72
CA THR A 127 3.47 -2.61 -1.57
C THR A 127 4.41 -3.53 -2.37
N GLU A 128 5.54 -3.00 -2.86
CA GLU A 128 6.54 -3.77 -3.58
C GLU A 128 7.35 -4.71 -2.68
N ASN A 129 7.74 -4.27 -1.47
CA ASN A 129 8.40 -5.15 -0.51
C ASN A 129 7.51 -6.33 -0.09
N THR A 130 6.21 -6.08 0.17
CA THR A 130 5.20 -7.12 0.39
C THR A 130 5.24 -8.15 -0.73
N TRP A 131 5.05 -7.69 -1.98
CA TRP A 131 5.06 -8.58 -3.14
C TRP A 131 6.34 -9.42 -3.28
N GLU A 132 7.52 -8.80 -3.16
CA GLU A 132 8.79 -9.52 -3.31
C GLU A 132 9.03 -10.52 -2.16
N ASN A 133 8.59 -10.20 -0.93
CA ASN A 133 8.63 -11.14 0.19
C ASN A 133 7.75 -12.36 -0.07
N THR A 134 6.47 -12.16 -0.40
CA THR A 134 5.53 -13.26 -0.72
C THR A 134 6.09 -14.14 -1.84
N LYS A 135 6.65 -13.50 -2.89
CA LYS A 135 7.24 -14.20 -4.02
C LYS A 135 8.48 -15.03 -3.63
N MET A 136 9.31 -14.53 -2.72
CA MET A 136 10.46 -15.29 -2.21
C MET A 136 10.03 -16.52 -1.41
N GLU A 137 9.08 -16.40 -0.47
CA GLU A 137 8.62 -17.55 0.33
C GLU A 137 7.94 -18.62 -0.53
N TYR A 138 7.10 -18.21 -1.49
CA TYR A 138 6.51 -19.13 -2.48
C TYR A 138 7.58 -19.92 -3.26
N GLN A 139 8.61 -19.26 -3.76
CA GLN A 139 9.68 -19.93 -4.52
C GLN A 139 10.50 -20.89 -3.62
N LYS A 140 10.74 -20.55 -2.35
CA LYS A 140 11.40 -21.46 -1.40
C LYS A 140 10.58 -22.72 -1.16
N LEU A 141 9.28 -22.61 -0.85
CA LEU A 141 8.46 -23.80 -0.63
C LEU A 141 8.38 -24.64 -1.90
N LYS A 142 8.22 -24.02 -3.07
CA LYS A 142 8.20 -24.73 -4.36
C LYS A 142 9.46 -25.57 -4.60
N LEU A 143 10.63 -25.06 -4.18
CA LEU A 143 11.88 -25.83 -4.19
C LEU A 143 11.86 -26.94 -3.14
N ASN A 144 11.49 -26.67 -1.89
CA ASN A 144 11.41 -27.67 -0.82
C ASN A 144 10.45 -28.83 -1.15
N LEU A 145 9.30 -28.52 -1.75
CA LEU A 145 8.31 -29.48 -2.25
C LEU A 145 8.93 -30.35 -3.35
N LYS A 146 9.56 -29.72 -4.34
CA LYS A 146 10.24 -30.42 -5.43
C LYS A 146 11.32 -31.37 -4.91
N GLU A 147 12.17 -30.91 -4.00
CA GLU A 147 13.23 -31.72 -3.39
C GLU A 147 12.65 -32.88 -2.57
N SER A 148 11.56 -32.65 -1.84
CA SER A 148 10.87 -33.71 -1.08
C SER A 148 10.28 -34.79 -1.99
N PHE A 149 9.66 -34.41 -3.12
CA PHE A 149 9.11 -35.36 -4.08
C PHE A 149 10.19 -36.11 -4.88
N ASP A 150 11.29 -35.44 -5.22
CA ASP A 150 12.40 -36.09 -5.94
C ASP A 150 13.24 -36.99 -4.99
N SER A 151 13.20 -36.76 -3.67
CA SER A 151 13.86 -37.61 -2.66
C SER A 151 13.08 -38.87 -2.25
N ASN A 152 11.77 -38.94 -2.56
CA ASN A 152 10.90 -40.08 -2.25
C ASN A 152 10.81 -41.13 -3.39
N LYS A 153 11.69 -41.06 -4.40
CA LYS A 153 11.77 -42.00 -5.54
C LYS A 153 12.99 -42.91 -5.50
#